data_AF-K1U762-F1
#
_entry.id   AF-K1U762-F1
#
_cell.length_a   1.000
_cell.length_b   1.000
_cell.length_c   1.000
_cell.angle_alpha   90.00
_cell.angle_beta   90.00
_cell.angle_gamma   90.00
#
_symmetry.space_group_name_H-M   'P 1'
#
loop_
_entity.id
_entity.type
_entity.pdbx_description
1 polymer ?
#
loop_
_entity_poly.entity_id
_entity_poly.type
_entity_poly.pdbx_seq_one_letter_code
_entity_poly.pdbx_strand_id
1 'polypeptide(L)'
;CTAFNADFDGDQMAIHVPLSAEAQAEARILMLSANNLLRPQDGHPVTVPTQDMILGAYYLTYVRLGKAEKGAEQVFVTDAGDTDLPVNEIVDADDFVAAHKKAEAEGSKLPSYKPLKVYRDPNEAIMAYNYGDVGLHAPILVRVAREVNGETLHRTIETTVGRIIYNEPIPQDLGYVDRTDPEHMFDLEVSFKVGKKQLGKIIDRCIEKHGFTVATEVLDNVKALGYKYSTIGAITISIADMTVPEEKKTLISATEKKVIAIEKKYKRGFITEDERYRLAVSEWEKTTKDVTAALQNCLDEF
;
A
#
# COMPACT_ATOMS: atom_id res chain seq x y z
N CYS A 1 11.11 -11.47 -13.76
CA CYS A 1 12.21 -11.68 -12.80
C CYS A 1 11.89 -12.81 -11.82
N THR A 2 10.83 -12.70 -11.01
CA THR A 2 10.49 -13.68 -9.95
C THR A 2 10.51 -15.15 -10.40
N ALA A 3 9.87 -15.49 -11.52
CA ALA A 3 9.81 -16.88 -12.01
C ALA A 3 11.19 -17.47 -12.38
N PHE A 4 12.13 -16.63 -12.84
CA PHE A 4 13.48 -17.03 -13.21
C PHE A 4 14.48 -16.90 -12.06
N ASN A 5 14.07 -16.32 -10.92
CA ASN A 5 14.96 -15.92 -9.83
C ASN A 5 16.20 -15.15 -10.33
N ALA A 6 15.97 -14.25 -11.29
CA ALA A 6 17.01 -13.47 -11.96
C ALA A 6 16.88 -11.99 -11.62
N ASP A 7 18.01 -11.30 -11.50
CA ASP A 7 18.10 -9.85 -11.36
C ASP A 7 18.93 -9.23 -12.50
N PHE A 8 19.40 -7.99 -12.32
CA PHE A 8 20.10 -7.21 -13.34
C PHE A 8 21.52 -6.80 -12.92
N ASP A 9 22.18 -7.58 -12.05
CA ASP A 9 23.54 -7.28 -11.58
C ASP A 9 24.67 -7.98 -12.39
N GLY A 10 24.30 -8.79 -13.38
CA GLY A 10 25.24 -9.54 -14.23
C GLY A 10 24.76 -10.91 -14.69
N ASP A 11 23.56 -11.33 -14.29
CA ASP A 11 22.93 -12.59 -14.70
C ASP A 11 22.90 -12.80 -16.23
N GLN A 12 23.16 -14.03 -16.65
CA GLN A 12 23.14 -14.43 -18.06
C GLN A 12 21.96 -15.38 -18.34
N MET A 13 21.36 -15.27 -19.53
CA MET A 13 20.28 -16.15 -19.98
C MET A 13 20.63 -16.81 -21.32
N ALA A 14 20.38 -18.12 -21.42
CA ALA A 14 20.53 -18.85 -22.66
C ALA A 14 19.29 -18.69 -23.56
N ILE A 15 19.51 -18.52 -24.86
CA ILE A 15 18.44 -18.41 -25.86
C ILE A 15 18.48 -19.66 -26.76
N HIS A 16 17.33 -20.31 -26.90
CA HIS A 16 17.15 -21.48 -27.77
C HIS A 16 16.11 -21.16 -28.84
N VAL A 17 16.35 -21.62 -30.08
CA VAL A 17 15.45 -21.37 -31.22
C VAL A 17 14.77 -22.68 -31.63
N PRO A 18 13.44 -22.83 -31.47
CA PRO A 18 12.73 -24.03 -31.89
C PRO A 18 12.65 -24.08 -33.43
N LEU A 19 13.02 -25.23 -34.01
CA LEU A 19 13.09 -25.39 -35.46
C LEU A 19 11.87 -26.11 -36.04
N SER A 20 11.44 -27.22 -35.44
CA SER A 20 10.31 -28.01 -35.97
C SER A 20 8.97 -27.32 -35.71
N ALA A 21 7.96 -27.64 -36.52
CA ALA A 21 6.62 -27.07 -36.36
C ALA A 21 6.01 -27.46 -35.00
N GLU A 22 6.29 -28.67 -34.53
CA GLU A 22 5.86 -29.18 -33.22
C GLU A 22 6.51 -28.39 -32.09
N ALA A 23 7.83 -28.17 -32.14
CA ALA A 23 8.54 -27.39 -31.14
C ALA A 23 8.08 -25.91 -31.11
N GLN A 24 7.78 -25.34 -32.27
CA GLN A 24 7.21 -23.99 -32.35
C GLN A 24 5.79 -23.92 -31.74
N ALA A 25 4.96 -24.95 -31.97
CA ALA A 25 3.64 -25.05 -31.38
C ALA A 25 3.70 -25.22 -29.85
N GLU A 26 4.57 -26.08 -29.35
CA GLU A 26 4.80 -26.25 -27.91
C GLU A 26 5.26 -24.96 -27.25
N ALA A 27 6.24 -24.27 -27.85
CA ALA A 27 6.72 -22.99 -27.33
C ALA A 27 5.61 -21.93 -27.27
N ARG A 28 4.75 -21.87 -28.29
CA ARG A 28 3.68 -20.88 -28.40
C ARG A 28 2.47 -21.19 -27.51
N ILE A 29 2.10 -22.45 -27.35
CA ILE A 29 0.87 -22.85 -26.66
C ILE A 29 1.16 -23.15 -25.18
N LEU A 30 2.22 -23.89 -24.89
CA LEU A 30 2.52 -24.38 -23.54
C LEU A 30 3.51 -23.48 -22.80
N MET A 31 4.56 -23.00 -23.46
CA MET A 31 5.66 -22.28 -22.79
C MET A 31 5.55 -20.76 -22.83
N LEU A 32 4.54 -20.20 -23.51
CA LEU A 32 4.37 -18.76 -23.62
C LEU A 32 4.17 -18.13 -22.23
N SER A 33 4.92 -17.08 -21.92
CA SER A 33 4.90 -16.43 -20.60
C SER A 33 3.51 -15.93 -20.19
N ALA A 34 2.72 -15.42 -21.14
CA ALA A 34 1.35 -14.96 -20.91
C ALA A 34 0.40 -16.08 -20.44
N ASN A 35 0.72 -17.36 -20.74
CA ASN A 35 -0.07 -18.51 -20.29
C ASN A 35 0.43 -19.04 -18.94
N ASN A 36 1.62 -18.65 -18.50
CA ASN A 36 2.30 -19.19 -17.32
C ASN A 36 2.33 -18.16 -16.18
N LEU A 37 1.15 -17.64 -15.81
CA LEU A 37 1.01 -16.63 -14.75
C LEU A 37 0.94 -17.23 -13.35
N LEU A 38 0.60 -18.52 -13.21
CA LEU A 38 0.45 -19.21 -11.93
C LEU A 38 1.64 -20.11 -11.61
N ARG A 39 1.92 -20.27 -10.33
CA ARG A 39 2.89 -21.24 -9.83
C ARG A 39 2.25 -22.63 -9.84
N PRO A 40 2.91 -23.65 -10.41
CA PRO A 40 2.41 -25.03 -10.35
C PRO A 40 2.32 -25.62 -8.93
N GLN A 41 3.05 -25.03 -7.97
CA GLN A 41 3.14 -25.54 -6.59
C GLN A 41 1.89 -25.25 -5.75
N ASP A 42 1.36 -24.03 -5.84
CA ASP A 42 0.30 -23.53 -4.96
C ASP A 42 -0.85 -22.85 -5.72
N GLY A 43 -0.75 -22.70 -7.04
CA GLY A 43 -1.77 -22.07 -7.88
C GLY A 43 -1.82 -20.55 -7.75
N HIS A 44 -0.95 -19.92 -6.97
CA HIS A 44 -0.89 -18.46 -6.81
C HIS A 44 -0.10 -17.79 -7.94
N PRO A 45 -0.25 -16.48 -8.19
CA PRO A 45 0.38 -15.81 -9.31
C PRO A 45 1.87 -15.67 -9.04
N VAL A 46 2.70 -16.06 -10.01
CA VAL A 46 4.16 -15.89 -9.95
C VAL A 46 4.59 -14.50 -10.44
N THR A 47 3.75 -13.85 -11.25
CA THR A 47 4.01 -12.60 -11.95
C THR A 47 3.55 -11.37 -11.17
N VAL A 48 3.33 -11.48 -9.86
CA VAL A 48 2.96 -10.33 -9.02
C VAL A 48 4.04 -9.24 -9.14
N PRO A 49 3.66 -8.00 -9.49
CA PRO A 49 4.60 -6.89 -9.58
C PRO A 49 5.38 -6.66 -8.27
N THR A 50 6.63 -6.24 -8.40
CA THR A 50 7.57 -6.05 -7.28
C THR A 50 8.20 -4.66 -7.31
N GLN A 51 8.81 -4.26 -6.19
CA GLN A 51 9.64 -3.05 -6.05
C GLN A 51 8.89 -1.79 -6.56
N ASP A 52 9.45 -1.08 -7.53
CA ASP A 52 8.93 0.19 -8.07
C ASP A 52 7.48 0.10 -8.52
N MET A 53 7.07 -1.04 -9.10
CA MET A 53 5.68 -1.22 -9.52
C MET A 53 4.71 -1.18 -8.33
N ILE A 54 5.12 -1.74 -7.19
CA ILE A 54 4.34 -1.69 -5.94
C ILE A 54 4.38 -0.26 -5.39
N LEU A 55 5.52 0.42 -5.44
CA LEU A 55 5.64 1.80 -4.95
C LEU A 55 4.72 2.74 -5.72
N GLY A 56 4.63 2.64 -7.04
CA GLY A 56 3.70 3.44 -7.84
C GLY A 56 2.23 3.11 -7.57
N ALA A 57 1.89 1.83 -7.40
CA ALA A 57 0.54 1.42 -7.02
C ALA A 57 0.15 1.92 -5.61
N TYR A 58 1.10 1.86 -4.67
CA TYR A 58 0.93 2.39 -3.32
C TYR A 58 0.72 3.91 -3.37
N TYR A 59 1.58 4.61 -4.08
CA TYR A 59 1.52 6.06 -4.28
C TYR A 59 0.19 6.50 -4.90
N LEU A 60 -0.32 5.78 -5.90
CA LEU A 60 -1.62 6.11 -6.50
C LEU A 60 -2.82 5.89 -5.57
N THR A 61 -2.74 4.97 -4.61
CA THR A 61 -3.93 4.47 -3.91
C THR A 61 -4.05 4.89 -2.45
N TYR A 62 -3.01 5.53 -1.89
CA TYR A 62 -3.11 6.12 -0.56
C TYR A 62 -3.89 7.43 -0.58
N VAL A 63 -4.36 7.82 0.60
CA VAL A 63 -5.12 9.05 0.84
C VAL A 63 -4.30 9.92 1.74
N ARG A 64 -4.28 11.22 1.46
CA ARG A 64 -3.60 12.22 2.30
C ARG A 64 -4.56 13.36 2.58
N LEU A 65 -4.63 13.73 3.85
CA LEU A 65 -5.31 14.92 4.34
C LEU A 65 -4.26 15.89 4.86
N GLY A 66 -4.57 17.19 4.80
CA GLY A 66 -3.71 18.23 5.34
C GLY A 66 -3.22 19.21 4.29
N LYS A 67 -2.54 20.27 4.75
CA LYS A 67 -2.06 21.37 3.88
C LYS A 67 -1.06 20.94 2.81
N ALA A 68 -0.40 19.80 3.01
CA ALA A 68 0.55 19.25 2.06
C ALA A 68 -0.13 18.67 0.81
N GLU A 69 -1.42 18.32 0.88
CA GLU A 69 -2.15 17.73 -0.23
C GLU A 69 -3.18 18.73 -0.78
N LYS A 70 -2.99 19.15 -2.03
CA LYS A 70 -3.86 20.14 -2.68
C LYS A 70 -5.29 19.62 -2.82
N GLY A 71 -6.27 20.42 -2.42
CA GLY A 71 -7.68 20.05 -2.44
C GLY A 71 -8.12 19.21 -1.23
N ALA A 72 -7.23 18.95 -0.28
CA ALA A 72 -7.49 18.25 0.98
C ALA A 72 -7.06 19.07 2.21
N GLU A 73 -6.94 20.39 2.06
CA GLU A 73 -6.49 21.31 3.12
C GLU A 73 -7.57 21.48 4.19
N GLN A 74 -8.83 21.28 3.82
CA GLN A 74 -9.99 21.45 4.68
C GLN A 74 -10.95 20.28 4.50
N VAL A 75 -11.56 19.85 5.60
CA VAL A 75 -12.54 18.77 5.61
C VAL A 75 -13.82 19.21 6.30
N PHE A 76 -14.96 18.68 5.84
CA PHE A 76 -16.24 18.91 6.49
C PHE A 76 -16.51 17.78 7.49
N VAL A 77 -16.56 18.08 8.79
CA VAL A 77 -16.76 17.05 9.82
C VAL A 77 -18.23 16.66 9.89
N THR A 78 -18.54 15.41 9.60
CA THR A 78 -19.92 14.88 9.68
C THR A 78 -20.23 14.23 11.02
N ASP A 79 -19.22 13.63 11.65
CA ASP A 79 -19.32 13.05 12.99
C ASP A 79 -18.01 13.32 13.71
N ALA A 80 -18.06 13.98 14.85
CA ALA A 80 -16.86 14.23 15.66
C ALA A 80 -16.41 12.97 16.43
N GLY A 81 -17.22 11.90 16.46
CA GLY A 81 -16.93 10.74 17.30
C GLY A 81 -16.80 11.14 18.76
N ASP A 82 -15.70 10.73 19.40
CA ASP A 82 -15.35 11.12 20.77
C ASP A 82 -14.28 12.25 20.82
N THR A 83 -14.10 13.00 19.73
CA THR A 83 -13.12 14.10 19.65
C THR A 83 -13.76 15.47 19.87
N ASP A 84 -12.96 16.46 20.26
CA ASP A 84 -13.39 17.86 20.48
C ASP A 84 -13.64 18.65 19.16
N LEU A 85 -13.81 17.97 18.03
CA LEU A 85 -14.00 18.60 16.73
C LEU A 85 -15.43 19.18 16.58
N PRO A 86 -15.59 20.37 15.97
CA PRO A 86 -16.92 20.92 15.71
C PRO A 86 -17.63 20.12 14.60
N VAL A 87 -18.84 19.64 14.91
CA VAL A 87 -19.68 18.88 13.97
C VAL A 87 -20.39 19.83 13.00
N ASN A 88 -20.47 19.44 11.73
CA ASN A 88 -21.05 20.22 10.63
C ASN A 88 -20.31 21.52 10.30
N GLU A 89 -19.04 21.61 10.68
CA GLU A 89 -18.18 22.74 10.35
C GLU A 89 -17.00 22.29 9.49
N ILE A 90 -16.46 23.25 8.74
CA ILE A 90 -15.23 23.07 7.97
C ILE A 90 -14.06 23.29 8.91
N VAL A 91 -13.23 22.26 9.07
CA VAL A 91 -12.03 22.31 9.90
C VAL A 91 -10.78 22.19 9.04
N ASP A 92 -9.67 22.66 9.59
CA ASP A 92 -8.36 22.41 9.00
C ASP A 92 -8.06 20.92 9.03
N ALA A 93 -7.60 20.39 7.90
CA ALA A 93 -7.37 18.96 7.76
C ALA A 93 -6.19 18.46 8.62
N ASP A 94 -5.21 19.31 8.94
CA ASP A 94 -4.10 18.92 9.82
C ASP A 94 -4.61 18.69 11.26
N ASP A 95 -5.51 19.55 11.74
CA ASP A 95 -6.14 19.42 13.05
C ASP A 95 -7.04 18.18 13.12
N PHE A 96 -7.75 17.88 12.03
CA PHE A 96 -8.55 16.66 11.90
C PHE A 96 -7.67 15.40 11.98
N VAL A 97 -6.55 15.37 11.25
CA VAL A 97 -5.62 14.22 11.27
C VAL A 97 -5.01 14.01 12.65
N ALA A 98 -4.65 15.09 13.34
CA ALA A 98 -4.14 15.01 14.72
C ALA A 98 -5.19 14.44 15.68
N ALA A 99 -6.44 14.90 15.59
CA ALA A 99 -7.56 14.39 16.38
C ALA A 99 -7.86 12.91 16.06
N HIS A 100 -7.82 12.52 14.78
CA HIS A 100 -8.00 11.14 14.35
C HIS A 100 -6.90 10.22 14.90
N LYS A 101 -5.63 10.61 14.78
CA LYS A 101 -4.49 9.85 15.35
C LYS A 101 -4.60 9.69 16.87
N LYS A 102 -5.05 10.74 17.57
CA LYS A 102 -5.29 10.68 19.02
C LYS A 102 -6.42 9.71 19.38
N ALA A 103 -7.55 9.78 18.69
CA ALA A 103 -8.68 8.89 18.91
C ALA A 103 -8.33 7.42 18.61
N GLU A 104 -7.53 7.16 17.57
CA GLU A 104 -7.04 5.82 17.24
C GLU A 104 -6.12 5.26 18.33
N ALA A 105 -5.22 6.08 18.88
CA ALA A 105 -4.35 5.69 19.98
C ALA A 105 -5.12 5.40 21.29
N GLU A 106 -6.23 6.11 21.52
CA GLU A 106 -7.10 5.93 22.69
C GLU A 106 -8.13 4.80 22.50
N GLY A 107 -8.29 4.27 21.28
CA GLY A 107 -9.26 3.23 20.94
C GLY A 107 -10.72 3.72 20.93
N SER A 108 -10.92 5.03 20.80
CA SER A 108 -12.22 5.70 20.82
C SER A 108 -12.88 5.75 19.43
N LYS A 109 -14.15 6.18 19.35
CA LYS A 109 -14.86 6.29 18.08
C LYS A 109 -14.21 7.36 17.19
N LEU A 110 -13.77 6.93 16.00
CA LEU A 110 -13.09 7.79 15.04
C LEU A 110 -14.05 8.86 14.45
N PRO A 111 -13.56 10.09 14.23
CA PRO A 111 -14.34 11.12 13.56
C PRO A 111 -14.49 10.79 12.07
N SER A 112 -15.63 11.14 11.49
CA SER A 112 -15.91 11.01 10.06
C SER A 112 -15.97 12.37 9.38
N TYR A 113 -15.54 12.41 8.12
CA TYR A 113 -15.52 13.62 7.33
C TYR A 113 -16.15 13.39 5.95
N LYS A 114 -16.47 14.50 5.29
CA LYS A 114 -16.78 14.53 3.86
C LYS A 114 -15.80 15.44 3.13
N PRO A 115 -15.33 15.04 1.94
CA PRO A 115 -14.55 15.92 1.08
C PRO A 115 -15.36 17.13 0.60
N LEU A 116 -14.67 18.26 0.43
CA LEU A 116 -15.29 19.49 -0.09
C LEU A 116 -15.36 19.53 -1.62
N LYS A 117 -14.38 18.93 -2.29
CA LYS A 117 -14.28 18.96 -3.75
C LYS A 117 -15.20 17.90 -4.36
N VAL A 118 -16.11 18.35 -5.22
CA VAL A 118 -17.09 17.51 -5.92
C VAL A 118 -16.92 17.70 -7.42
N TYR A 119 -16.81 16.59 -8.15
CA TYR A 119 -16.69 16.58 -9.61
C TYR A 119 -17.84 15.80 -10.26
N ARG A 120 -18.23 16.24 -11.45
CA ARG A 120 -19.31 15.69 -12.27
C ARG A 120 -19.01 14.29 -12.76
N ASP A 121 -17.77 14.03 -13.15
CA ASP A 121 -17.34 12.75 -13.71
C ASP A 121 -15.82 12.54 -13.50
N PRO A 122 -15.32 11.30 -13.69
CA PRO A 122 -13.90 11.00 -13.54
C PRO A 122 -12.96 11.83 -14.43
N ASN A 123 -13.40 12.23 -15.63
CA ASN A 123 -12.57 13.02 -16.55
C ASN A 123 -12.40 14.45 -16.04
N GLU A 124 -13.44 15.04 -15.45
CA GLU A 124 -13.33 16.36 -14.81
C GLU A 124 -12.34 16.33 -13.63
N ALA A 125 -12.36 15.27 -12.82
CA ALA A 125 -11.41 15.11 -11.71
C ALA A 125 -9.96 15.00 -12.22
N ILE A 126 -9.73 14.23 -13.29
CA ILE A 126 -8.41 14.12 -13.94
C ILE A 126 -7.99 15.46 -14.56
N MET A 127 -8.93 16.19 -15.16
CA MET A 127 -8.67 17.52 -15.70
C MET A 127 -8.26 18.50 -14.61
N ALA A 128 -8.96 18.51 -13.47
CA ALA A 128 -8.60 19.34 -12.31
C ALA A 128 -7.21 19.01 -11.77
N TYR A 129 -6.82 17.72 -11.74
CA TYR A 129 -5.47 17.31 -11.40
C TYR A 129 -4.43 17.85 -12.41
N ASN A 130 -4.71 17.77 -13.71
CA ASN A 130 -3.82 18.29 -14.75
C ASN A 130 -3.64 19.82 -14.68
N TYR A 131 -4.66 20.56 -14.25
CA TYR A 131 -4.56 22.00 -13.97
C TYR A 131 -3.84 22.32 -12.65
N GLY A 132 -3.73 21.33 -11.75
CA GLY A 132 -3.07 21.49 -10.45
C GLY A 132 -3.98 22.00 -9.33
N ASP A 133 -5.30 21.88 -9.51
CA ASP A 133 -6.33 22.30 -8.54
C ASP A 133 -6.56 21.25 -7.43
N VAL A 134 -6.21 19.99 -7.69
CA VAL A 134 -6.35 18.87 -6.75
C VAL A 134 -5.15 17.94 -6.89
N GLY A 135 -4.70 17.35 -5.79
CA GLY A 135 -3.64 16.34 -5.75
C GLY A 135 -4.15 14.92 -6.02
N LEU A 136 -3.22 13.97 -6.17
CA LEU A 136 -3.55 12.57 -6.45
C LEU A 136 -4.20 11.86 -5.25
N HIS A 137 -3.83 12.26 -4.04
CA HIS A 137 -4.22 11.58 -2.80
C HIS A 137 -5.33 12.32 -2.05
N ALA A 138 -5.71 13.51 -2.54
CA ALA A 138 -6.82 14.26 -1.99
C ALA A 138 -8.12 13.46 -2.14
N PRO A 139 -8.88 13.26 -1.05
CA PRO A 139 -10.19 12.65 -1.13
C PRO A 139 -11.15 13.64 -1.81
N ILE A 140 -11.96 13.10 -2.72
CA ILE A 140 -12.88 13.86 -3.57
C ILE A 140 -14.18 13.08 -3.71
N LEU A 141 -15.26 13.81 -3.99
CA LEU A 141 -16.54 13.22 -4.34
C LEU A 141 -16.69 13.25 -5.86
N VAL A 142 -16.91 12.10 -6.49
CA VAL A 142 -17.08 12.01 -7.95
C VAL A 142 -18.38 11.29 -8.26
N ARG A 143 -19.16 11.87 -9.17
CA ARG A 143 -20.34 11.20 -9.71
C ARG A 143 -19.92 10.18 -10.76
N VAL A 144 -20.24 8.91 -10.52
CA VAL A 144 -19.98 7.79 -11.42
C VAL A 144 -21.30 7.34 -12.02
N ALA A 145 -21.29 7.15 -13.35
CA ALA A 145 -22.39 6.56 -14.09
C ALA A 145 -22.12 5.06 -14.29
N ARG A 146 -23.11 4.21 -14.02
CA ARG A 146 -23.07 2.79 -14.39
C ARG A 146 -24.39 2.38 -14.99
N GLU A 147 -24.34 1.52 -15.99
CA GLU A 147 -25.52 0.89 -16.54
C GLU A 147 -25.91 -0.32 -15.68
N VAL A 148 -27.11 -0.28 -15.11
CA VAL A 148 -27.68 -1.36 -14.32
C VAL A 148 -29.00 -1.73 -14.95
N ASN A 149 -29.14 -2.97 -15.42
CA ASN A 149 -30.36 -3.48 -16.05
C ASN A 149 -30.88 -2.63 -17.22
N GLY A 150 -29.98 -1.98 -17.98
CA GLY A 150 -30.33 -1.16 -19.15
C GLY A 150 -30.68 0.30 -18.83
N GLU A 151 -30.63 0.72 -17.56
CA GLU A 151 -30.77 2.13 -17.16
C GLU A 151 -29.43 2.68 -16.64
N THR A 152 -29.05 3.88 -17.12
CA THR A 152 -27.87 4.59 -16.62
C THR A 152 -28.19 5.26 -15.30
N LEU A 153 -27.74 4.64 -14.21
CA LEU A 153 -27.86 5.21 -12.87
C LEU A 153 -26.60 6.02 -12.53
N HIS A 154 -26.79 7.03 -11.69
CA HIS A 154 -25.71 7.89 -11.23
C HIS A 154 -25.66 7.91 -9.71
N ARG A 155 -24.46 7.76 -9.16
CA ARG A 155 -24.23 7.94 -7.72
C ARG A 155 -22.92 8.68 -7.51
N THR A 156 -22.87 9.48 -6.45
CA THR A 156 -21.64 10.12 -5.99
C THR A 156 -20.93 9.17 -5.05
N ILE A 157 -19.66 8.89 -5.34
CA ILE A 157 -18.78 8.05 -4.51
C ILE A 157 -17.63 8.89 -3.96
N GLU A 158 -17.08 8.45 -2.84
CA GLU A 158 -15.86 9.02 -2.27
C GLU A 158 -14.64 8.24 -2.80
N THR A 159 -13.69 8.96 -3.40
CA THR A 159 -12.48 8.36 -3.97
C THR A 159 -11.34 9.39 -4.05
N THR A 160 -10.22 9.04 -4.67
CA THR A 160 -9.14 9.98 -5.01
C THR A 160 -8.88 9.94 -6.52
N VAL A 161 -8.24 10.98 -7.06
CA VAL A 161 -7.82 10.99 -8.47
C VAL A 161 -6.88 9.82 -8.75
N GLY A 162 -5.96 9.53 -7.85
CA GLY A 162 -5.03 8.40 -8.00
C GLY A 162 -5.74 7.04 -8.08
N ARG A 163 -6.79 6.83 -7.27
CA ARG A 163 -7.62 5.60 -7.33
C ARG A 163 -8.43 5.50 -8.62
N ILE A 164 -8.94 6.62 -9.15
CA ILE A 164 -9.61 6.65 -10.45
C ILE A 164 -8.66 6.17 -11.54
N ILE A 165 -7.45 6.75 -11.60
CA ILE A 165 -6.42 6.39 -12.58
C ILE A 165 -6.00 4.92 -12.44
N TYR A 166 -5.87 4.44 -11.20
CA TYR A 166 -5.48 3.06 -10.95
C TYR A 166 -6.54 2.04 -11.37
N ASN A 167 -7.83 2.39 -11.24
CA ASN A 167 -8.94 1.51 -11.60
C ASN A 167 -9.28 1.49 -13.09
N GLU A 168 -8.83 2.49 -13.87
CA GLU A 168 -9.12 2.60 -15.30
C GLU A 168 -8.74 1.35 -16.11
N PRO A 169 -7.52 0.76 -15.98
CA PRO A 169 -7.18 -0.46 -16.70
C PRO A 169 -7.68 -1.74 -16.03
N ILE A 170 -8.31 -1.66 -14.85
CA ILE A 170 -8.73 -2.82 -14.06
C ILE A 170 -10.22 -3.09 -14.31
N PRO A 171 -10.62 -4.33 -14.67
CA PRO A 171 -12.02 -4.70 -14.78
C PRO A 171 -12.82 -4.34 -13.52
N GLN A 172 -13.96 -3.65 -13.68
CA GLN A 172 -14.74 -3.11 -12.56
C GLN A 172 -15.73 -4.10 -11.95
N ASP A 173 -15.40 -5.38 -12.04
CA ASP A 173 -16.23 -6.51 -11.64
C ASP A 173 -15.44 -7.62 -10.93
N LEU A 174 -14.27 -7.32 -10.34
CA LEU A 174 -13.43 -8.30 -9.63
C LEU A 174 -14.05 -8.85 -8.33
N GLY A 175 -15.19 -8.32 -7.89
CA GLY A 175 -15.93 -8.83 -6.73
C GLY A 175 -15.35 -8.36 -5.38
N TYR A 176 -14.60 -7.27 -5.36
CA TYR A 176 -14.27 -6.56 -4.12
C TYR A 176 -15.47 -5.78 -3.59
N VAL A 177 -16.25 -5.23 -4.51
CA VAL A 177 -17.47 -4.51 -4.20
C VAL A 177 -18.65 -5.42 -4.46
N ASP A 178 -19.51 -5.59 -3.44
CA ASP A 178 -20.78 -6.28 -3.63
C ASP A 178 -21.72 -5.39 -4.46
N ARG A 179 -22.02 -5.84 -5.68
CA ARG A 179 -22.88 -5.10 -6.62
C ARG A 179 -24.37 -5.33 -6.33
N THR A 180 -24.72 -6.19 -5.38
CA THR A 180 -26.11 -6.40 -4.94
C THR A 180 -26.56 -5.36 -3.91
N ASP A 181 -25.61 -4.75 -3.19
CA ASP A 181 -25.89 -3.67 -2.24
C ASP A 181 -26.09 -2.34 -2.98
N PRO A 182 -27.29 -1.71 -2.92
CA PRO A 182 -27.55 -0.42 -3.54
C PRO A 182 -26.60 0.69 -3.06
N GLU A 183 -26.04 0.57 -1.84
CA GLU A 183 -25.16 1.58 -1.26
C GLU A 183 -23.77 1.61 -1.89
N HIS A 184 -23.18 0.43 -2.10
CA HIS A 184 -21.80 0.29 -2.57
C HIS A 184 -21.70 -0.07 -4.06
N MET A 185 -22.83 -0.29 -4.75
CA MET A 185 -22.87 -0.70 -6.16
C MET A 185 -22.02 0.16 -7.12
N PHE A 186 -21.76 1.43 -6.80
CA PHE A 186 -21.03 2.34 -7.68
C PHE A 186 -19.55 2.50 -7.33
N ASP A 187 -19.11 1.95 -6.19
CA ASP A 187 -17.74 2.09 -5.71
C ASP A 187 -16.75 1.44 -6.67
N LEU A 188 -15.54 1.99 -6.71
CA LEU A 188 -14.45 1.41 -7.48
C LEU A 188 -14.05 0.06 -6.86
N GLU A 189 -13.69 -0.92 -7.69
CA GLU A 189 -13.23 -2.23 -7.19
C GLU A 189 -12.02 -2.10 -6.28
N VAL A 190 -11.09 -1.19 -6.61
CA VAL A 190 -9.92 -0.91 -5.79
C VAL A 190 -10.10 0.43 -5.08
N SER A 191 -10.78 0.40 -3.93
CA SER A 191 -10.99 1.55 -3.04
C SER A 191 -10.02 1.58 -1.85
N PHE A 192 -9.13 0.61 -1.73
CA PHE A 192 -8.18 0.48 -0.61
C PHE A 192 -6.74 0.72 -1.03
N LYS A 193 -5.85 0.92 -0.04
CA LYS A 193 -4.40 1.08 -0.24
C LYS A 193 -3.78 -0.21 -0.77
N VAL A 194 -3.18 -0.15 -1.96
CA VAL A 194 -2.62 -1.32 -2.66
C VAL A 194 -1.16 -1.49 -2.29
N GLY A 195 -0.86 -2.59 -1.58
CA GLY A 195 0.49 -3.10 -1.38
C GLY A 195 0.68 -4.45 -2.08
N LYS A 196 1.85 -5.08 -1.87
CA LYS A 196 2.23 -6.36 -2.50
C LYS A 196 1.15 -7.45 -2.39
N LYS A 197 0.61 -7.64 -1.18
CA LYS A 197 -0.39 -8.69 -0.90
C LYS A 197 -1.70 -8.44 -1.65
N GLN A 198 -2.15 -7.19 -1.67
CA GLN A 198 -3.44 -6.87 -2.28
C GLN A 198 -3.34 -6.89 -3.80
N LEU A 199 -2.19 -6.50 -4.34
CA LEU A 199 -1.91 -6.63 -5.76
C LEU A 199 -1.98 -8.08 -6.23
N GLY A 200 -1.39 -9.01 -5.46
CA GLY A 200 -1.53 -10.44 -5.71
C GLY A 200 -2.99 -10.90 -5.78
N LYS A 201 -3.81 -10.48 -4.80
CA LYS A 201 -5.25 -10.81 -4.78
C LYS A 201 -6.05 -10.20 -5.93
N ILE A 202 -5.71 -8.98 -6.37
CA ILE A 202 -6.33 -8.33 -7.53
C ILE A 202 -6.07 -9.16 -8.78
N ILE A 203 -4.83 -9.61 -8.97
CA ILE A 203 -4.42 -10.45 -10.11
C ILE A 203 -5.10 -11.81 -10.03
N ASP A 204 -5.11 -12.46 -8.86
CA ASP A 204 -5.79 -13.75 -8.64
C ASP A 204 -7.26 -13.69 -9.10
N ARG A 205 -8.00 -12.70 -8.61
CA ARG A 205 -9.42 -12.51 -8.97
C ARG A 205 -9.62 -12.18 -10.44
N CYS A 206 -8.69 -11.43 -11.04
CA CYS A 206 -8.73 -11.14 -12.47
C CYS A 206 -8.53 -12.41 -13.31
N ILE A 207 -7.62 -13.29 -12.90
CA ILE A 207 -7.40 -14.58 -13.55
C ILE A 207 -8.62 -15.49 -13.40
N GLU A 208 -9.19 -15.58 -12.19
CA GLU A 208 -10.37 -16.41 -11.93
C GLU A 208 -11.60 -15.98 -12.74
N LYS A 209 -11.83 -14.67 -12.88
CA LYS A 209 -13.05 -14.14 -13.52
C LYS A 209 -12.92 -13.93 -15.03
N HIS A 210 -11.79 -13.41 -15.49
CA HIS A 210 -11.58 -13.00 -16.87
C HIS A 210 -10.55 -13.84 -17.64
N GLY A 211 -9.91 -14.80 -16.96
CA GLY A 211 -8.90 -15.66 -17.55
C GLY A 211 -7.55 -14.97 -17.78
N PHE A 212 -6.61 -15.72 -18.38
CA PHE A 212 -5.21 -15.31 -18.52
C PHE A 212 -4.99 -14.13 -19.48
N THR A 213 -5.79 -14.01 -20.54
CA THR A 213 -5.59 -12.97 -21.57
C THR A 213 -5.81 -11.58 -20.98
N VAL A 214 -6.98 -11.35 -20.37
CA VAL A 214 -7.31 -10.07 -19.74
C VAL A 214 -6.38 -9.80 -18.56
N ALA A 215 -6.08 -10.82 -17.74
CA ALA A 215 -5.15 -10.66 -16.63
C ALA A 215 -3.73 -10.23 -17.09
N THR A 216 -3.27 -10.70 -18.25
CA THR A 216 -1.97 -10.29 -18.82
C THR A 216 -1.99 -8.80 -19.22
N GLU A 217 -3.06 -8.34 -19.86
CA GLU A 217 -3.23 -6.93 -20.22
C GLU A 217 -3.27 -6.03 -18.97
N VAL A 218 -4.02 -6.45 -17.95
CA VAL A 218 -4.08 -5.76 -16.65
C VAL A 218 -2.70 -5.71 -16.01
N LEU A 219 -1.94 -6.80 -16.02
CA LEU A 219 -0.58 -6.85 -15.48
C LEU A 219 0.36 -5.86 -16.18
N ASP A 220 0.31 -5.78 -17.51
CA ASP A 220 1.13 -4.85 -18.27
C ASP A 220 0.75 -3.38 -18.02
N ASN A 221 -0.54 -3.09 -17.90
CA ASN A 221 -1.02 -1.75 -17.55
C ASN A 221 -0.64 -1.35 -16.13
N VAL A 222 -0.80 -2.26 -15.15
CA VAL A 222 -0.38 -2.05 -13.77
C VAL A 222 1.13 -1.84 -13.68
N LYS A 223 1.93 -2.59 -14.45
CA LYS A 223 3.38 -2.39 -14.57
C LYS A 223 3.70 -0.98 -15.07
N ALA A 224 3.04 -0.55 -16.16
CA ALA A 224 3.27 0.77 -16.76
C ALA A 224 2.89 1.91 -15.79
N LEU A 225 1.72 1.82 -15.14
CA LEU A 225 1.29 2.78 -14.12
C LEU A 225 2.25 2.77 -12.93
N GLY A 226 2.65 1.59 -12.46
CA GLY A 226 3.58 1.42 -11.35
C GLY A 226 4.89 2.16 -11.60
N TYR A 227 5.56 1.96 -12.74
CA TYR A 227 6.80 2.67 -13.05
C TYR A 227 6.61 4.18 -13.26
N LYS A 228 5.50 4.59 -13.89
CA LYS A 228 5.22 6.01 -14.13
C LYS A 228 5.07 6.75 -12.80
N TYR A 229 4.24 6.22 -11.90
CA TYR A 229 3.93 6.90 -10.65
C TYR A 229 4.96 6.66 -9.55
N SER A 230 5.79 5.62 -9.63
CA SER A 230 6.98 5.52 -8.77
C SER A 230 7.98 6.63 -9.08
N THR A 231 8.15 6.96 -10.36
CA THR A 231 9.02 8.06 -10.81
C THR A 231 8.48 9.42 -10.34
N ILE A 232 7.17 9.65 -10.46
CA ILE A 232 6.52 10.89 -10.00
C ILE A 232 6.55 10.99 -8.47
N GLY A 233 6.37 9.87 -7.76
CA GLY A 233 6.46 9.82 -6.31
C GLY A 233 7.82 10.22 -5.76
N ALA A 234 8.86 10.21 -6.60
CA ALA A 234 10.20 10.73 -6.31
C ALA A 234 10.78 10.24 -4.97
N ILE A 235 10.52 8.96 -4.65
CA ILE A 235 10.97 8.35 -3.40
C ILE A 235 12.50 8.30 -3.42
N THR A 236 13.11 8.94 -2.42
CA THR A 236 14.56 9.02 -2.26
C THR A 236 14.93 8.63 -0.83
N ILE A 237 16.22 8.38 -0.61
CA ILE A 237 16.77 8.05 0.70
C ILE A 237 17.90 9.04 0.97
N SER A 238 17.75 9.81 2.05
CA SER A 238 18.75 10.72 2.58
C SER A 238 19.13 10.35 4.00
N ILE A 239 20.31 10.78 4.45
CA ILE A 239 20.70 10.72 5.86
C ILE A 239 19.71 11.52 6.73
N ALA A 240 19.08 12.55 6.16
CA ALA A 240 18.07 13.35 6.85
C ALA A 240 16.80 12.55 7.19
N ASP A 241 16.49 11.49 6.43
CA ASP A 241 15.30 10.65 6.64
C ASP A 241 15.52 9.62 7.76
N MET A 242 16.75 9.49 8.27
CA MET A 242 17.10 8.56 9.34
C MET A 242 16.92 9.21 10.72
N THR A 243 15.70 9.16 11.26
CA THR A 243 15.41 9.62 12.62
C THR A 243 15.99 8.66 13.66
N VAL A 244 16.97 9.12 14.45
CA VAL A 244 17.54 8.34 15.54
C VAL A 244 16.76 8.62 16.83
N PRO A 245 16.12 7.63 17.46
CA PRO A 245 15.36 7.85 18.69
C PRO A 245 16.30 8.24 19.84
N GLU A 246 15.94 9.28 20.60
CA GLU A 246 16.74 9.76 21.73
C GLU A 246 16.90 8.69 22.82
N GLU A 247 15.86 7.87 23.01
CA GLU A 247 15.79 6.75 23.95
C GLU A 247 16.83 5.65 23.66
N LYS A 248 17.39 5.59 22.45
CA LYS A 248 18.40 4.59 22.09
C LYS A 248 19.56 4.55 23.08
N LYS A 249 20.07 5.72 23.50
CA LYS A 249 21.21 5.82 24.42
C LYS A 249 20.86 5.34 25.82
N THR A 250 19.65 5.66 26.30
CA THR A 250 19.20 5.27 27.64
C THR A 250 18.95 3.77 27.71
N LEU A 251 18.34 3.18 26.67
CA LEU A 251 18.11 1.74 26.56
C LEU A 251 19.42 0.94 26.54
N ILE A 252 20.39 1.35 25.72
CA ILE A 252 21.70 0.68 25.66
C ILE A 252 22.43 0.77 27.00
N SER A 253 22.46 1.96 27.62
CA SER A 253 23.13 2.13 28.93
C SER A 253 22.46 1.32 30.04
N ALA A 254 21.14 1.19 30.03
CA ALA A 254 20.41 0.36 30.98
C ALA A 254 20.78 -1.12 30.82
N THR A 255 20.91 -1.60 29.59
CA THR A 255 21.27 -2.99 29.29
C THR A 255 22.71 -3.29 29.63
N GLU A 256 23.66 -2.40 29.32
CA GLU A 256 25.06 -2.55 29.74
C GLU A 256 25.18 -2.72 31.25
N LYS A 257 24.44 -1.94 32.05
CA LYS A 257 24.42 -2.08 33.51
C LYS A 257 23.92 -3.46 33.96
N LYS A 258 22.90 -4.01 33.30
CA LYS A 258 22.39 -5.36 33.58
C LYS A 258 23.39 -6.45 33.20
N VAL A 259 24.04 -6.31 32.05
CA VAL A 259 25.07 -7.25 31.59
C VAL A 259 26.26 -7.26 32.55
N ILE A 260 26.70 -6.10 33.04
CA ILE A 260 27.74 -5.99 34.08
C ILE A 260 27.29 -6.70 35.37
N ALA A 261 26.02 -6.58 35.75
CA ALA A 261 25.48 -7.29 36.92
C ALA A 261 25.48 -8.82 36.73
N ILE A 262 25.16 -9.30 35.53
CA ILE A 262 25.22 -10.73 35.16
C ILE A 262 26.67 -11.21 35.21
N GLU A 263 27.61 -10.45 34.64
CA GLU A 263 29.03 -10.80 34.67
C GLU A 263 29.59 -10.83 36.10
N LYS A 264 29.11 -9.92 36.97
CA LYS A 264 29.47 -9.93 38.39
C LYS A 264 28.92 -11.16 39.12
N LYS A 265 27.73 -11.66 38.76
CA LYS A 265 27.18 -12.92 39.30
C LYS A 265 28.03 -14.11 38.86
N TYR A 266 28.46 -14.13 37.60
CA TYR A 266 29.36 -15.15 37.07
C TYR A 266 30.72 -15.15 37.80
N LYS A 267 31.36 -13.98 37.93
CA LYS A 267 32.64 -13.84 38.67
C LYS A 267 32.56 -14.28 40.13
N ARG A 268 31.37 -14.23 40.74
CA ARG A 268 31.11 -14.70 42.11
C ARG A 268 30.74 -16.19 42.19
N GLY A 269 30.66 -16.89 41.06
CA GLY A 269 30.31 -18.31 40.98
C GLY A 269 28.82 -18.62 41.16
N PHE A 270 27.93 -17.63 41.06
CA PHE A 270 26.48 -17.84 41.23
C PHE A 270 25.78 -18.41 40.00
N ILE A 271 26.39 -18.30 38.82
CA ILE A 271 25.85 -18.78 37.54
C ILE A 271 26.97 -19.41 36.72
N THR A 272 26.59 -20.32 35.82
CA THR A 272 27.51 -20.96 34.87
C THR A 272 27.80 -20.05 33.67
N GLU A 273 28.80 -20.42 32.88
CA GLU A 273 29.15 -19.67 31.64
C GLU A 273 28.01 -19.74 30.61
N ASP A 274 27.37 -20.90 30.46
CA ASP A 274 26.23 -21.08 29.55
C ASP A 274 25.04 -20.21 29.97
N GLU A 275 24.77 -20.10 31.27
CA GLU A 275 23.72 -19.22 31.81
C GLU A 275 24.08 -17.75 31.63
N ARG A 276 25.34 -17.36 31.87
CA ARG A 276 25.83 -16.00 31.63
C ARG A 276 25.59 -15.59 30.18
N TYR A 277 25.97 -16.45 29.23
CA TYR A 277 25.80 -16.20 27.81
C TYR A 277 24.32 -16.06 27.43
N ARG A 278 23.46 -17.02 27.83
CA ARG A 278 22.02 -16.96 27.53
C ARG A 278 21.34 -15.71 28.11
N LEU A 279 21.66 -15.35 29.36
CA LEU A 279 21.09 -14.17 30.00
C LEU A 279 21.56 -12.88 29.32
N ALA A 280 22.83 -12.79 28.94
CA ALA A 280 23.36 -11.64 28.22
C ALA A 280 22.70 -11.49 26.83
N VAL A 281 22.58 -12.58 26.07
CA VAL A 281 21.90 -12.57 24.76
C VAL A 281 20.44 -12.16 24.92
N SER A 282 19.73 -12.70 25.91
CA SER A 282 18.32 -12.37 26.16
C SER A 282 18.10 -10.87 26.46
N GLU A 283 18.98 -10.25 27.25
CA GLU A 283 18.90 -8.81 27.52
C GLU A 283 19.20 -7.97 26.26
N TRP A 284 20.18 -8.36 25.43
CA TRP A 284 20.47 -7.69 24.16
C TRP A 284 19.37 -7.87 23.11
N GLU A 285 18.75 -9.04 23.02
CA GLU A 285 17.58 -9.27 22.17
C GLU A 285 16.40 -8.40 22.60
N LYS A 286 16.14 -8.30 23.90
CA LYS A 286 15.10 -7.42 24.45
C LYS A 286 15.38 -5.96 24.10
N THR A 287 16.60 -5.50 24.31
CA THR A 287 17.01 -4.12 23.97
C THR A 287 16.86 -3.83 22.50
N THR A 288 17.20 -4.79 21.63
CA THR A 288 17.05 -4.64 20.18
C THR A 288 15.59 -4.48 19.80
N LYS A 289 14.67 -5.24 20.42
CA LYS A 289 13.22 -5.09 20.23
C LYS A 289 12.72 -3.73 20.74
N ASP A 290 13.15 -3.31 21.94
CA ASP A 290 12.75 -2.04 22.55
C ASP A 290 13.22 -0.84 21.69
N VAL A 291 14.47 -0.87 21.20
CA VAL A 291 15.01 0.15 20.28
C VAL A 291 14.28 0.13 18.93
N THR A 292 13.92 -1.05 18.42
CA THR A 292 13.15 -1.18 17.17
C THR A 292 11.76 -0.58 17.32
N ALA A 293 11.07 -0.84 18.43
CA ALA A 293 9.76 -0.25 18.72
C ALA A 293 9.84 1.27 18.88
N ALA A 294 10.85 1.78 19.60
CA ALA A 294 11.09 3.22 19.73
C ALA A 294 11.34 3.87 18.36
N LEU A 295 12.13 3.21 17.49
CA LEU A 295 12.37 3.68 16.13
C LEU A 295 11.09 3.69 15.29
N GLN A 296 10.29 2.62 15.34
CA GLN A 296 9.02 2.54 14.61
C GLN A 296 8.02 3.62 15.03
N ASN A 297 7.98 3.98 16.31
CA ASN A 297 7.10 5.03 16.82
C ASN A 297 7.56 6.45 16.46
N CYS A 298 8.86 6.64 16.18
CA CYS A 298 9.41 7.93 15.77
C CYS A 298 9.27 8.20 14.27
N LEU A 299 9.01 7.17 13.46
CA LEU A 299 8.80 7.32 12.03
C LEU A 299 7.40 7.86 11.76
N ASP A 300 7.29 8.91 10.96
CA ASP A 300 6.00 9.38 10.45
C ASP A 300 5.44 8.39 9.41
N GLU A 301 4.13 8.41 9.22
CA GLU A 301 3.45 7.57 8.23
C GLU A 301 3.69 8.07 6.79
N PHE A 302 4.13 9.32 6.63
CA PHE A 302 4.36 10.01 5.37
C PHE A 302 5.80 10.49 5.19
#